data_AF-A0A1V2H9C4-F1
#
_entry.id   AF-A0A1V2H9C4-F1
#
_cell.length_a   1.000
_cell.length_b   1.000
_cell.length_c   1.000
_cell.angle_alpha   90.00
_cell.angle_beta   90.00
_cell.angle_gamma   90.00
#
_symmetry.space_group_name_H-M   'P 1'
#
loop_
_entity.id
_entity.type
_entity.pdbx_description
1 polymer ?
#
loop_
_entity_poly.entity_id
_entity_poly.type
_entity_poly.pdbx_seq_one_letter_code
_entity_poly.pdbx_strand_id
1 'polypeptide(L)'
;MSNRLAYADTALPFFGPTADRMLDSPLSYWKGWELRTRCGHPGCPREKLLCVEDVLQARGEMTVRDLAGRLRCRHCQRPASKLAFEQDKPGGRVSYPVRRPTPMQRQPRGRPAPRRD
;
A
#
# COMPACT_ATOMS: atom_id res chain seq x y z
N MET A 1 -17.51 23.51 31.56
CA MET A 1 -16.84 24.20 30.44
C MET A 1 -16.41 23.14 29.42
N SER A 2 -17.30 22.78 28.50
CA SER A 2 -17.05 21.72 27.52
C SER A 2 -16.45 22.32 26.25
N ASN A 3 -15.15 22.09 26.06
CA ASN A 3 -14.42 22.43 24.83
C ASN A 3 -15.01 21.60 23.68
N ARG A 4 -15.97 22.21 22.97
CA ARG A 4 -16.51 21.71 21.71
C ARG A 4 -15.38 21.75 20.68
N LEU A 5 -14.89 20.56 20.38
CA LEU A 5 -14.02 20.18 19.27
C LEU A 5 -14.19 21.08 18.04
N ALA A 6 -13.36 22.12 17.97
CA ALA A 6 -12.98 22.75 16.72
C ALA A 6 -11.82 21.93 16.13
N TYR A 7 -12.12 20.72 15.64
CA TYR A 7 -11.21 20.07 14.69
C TYR A 7 -11.76 20.36 13.31
N ALA A 8 -11.32 21.52 12.81
CA ALA A 8 -11.49 21.94 11.44
C ALA A 8 -11.08 20.80 10.50
N ASP A 9 -12.03 20.36 9.69
CA ASP A 9 -12.00 20.59 8.25
C ASP A 9 -10.66 20.34 7.55
N THR A 10 -9.93 19.29 7.92
CA THR A 10 -9.01 18.64 6.97
C THR A 10 -9.80 17.56 6.26
N ALA A 11 -10.78 18.01 5.47
CA ALA A 11 -11.41 17.20 4.47
C ALA A 11 -10.29 16.62 3.59
N LEU A 12 -10.04 15.32 3.74
CA LEU A 12 -9.35 14.55 2.71
C LEU A 12 -10.09 14.86 1.40
N PRO A 13 -9.46 15.39 0.34
CA PRO A 13 -10.15 15.74 -0.91
C PRO A 13 -10.66 14.51 -1.70
N PHE A 14 -10.76 13.35 -1.03
CA PHE A 14 -11.30 12.12 -1.57
C PHE A 14 -12.42 11.62 -0.64
N PHE A 15 -13.66 11.95 -0.98
CA PHE A 15 -14.83 11.21 -0.48
C PHE A 15 -14.73 9.75 -0.96
N GLY A 16 -14.23 8.88 -0.08
CA GLY A 16 -14.27 7.41 -0.19
C GLY A 16 -13.05 6.77 -0.86
N PRO A 17 -12.29 5.90 -0.15
CA PRO A 17 -11.26 5.10 -0.78
C PRO A 17 -11.93 3.86 -1.40
N THR A 18 -12.29 3.92 -2.68
CA THR A 18 -12.23 2.67 -3.44
C THR A 18 -10.76 2.27 -3.45
N ALA A 19 -10.45 1.03 -3.01
CA ALA A 19 -9.08 0.53 -2.90
C ALA A 19 -8.26 0.75 -4.19
N ASP A 20 -8.92 0.82 -5.34
CA ASP A 20 -8.31 1.11 -6.64
C ASP A 20 -7.72 2.52 -6.73
N ARG A 21 -8.43 3.57 -6.28
CA ARG A 21 -7.92 4.95 -6.32
C ARG A 21 -6.74 5.16 -5.38
N MET A 22 -6.68 4.40 -4.29
CA MET A 22 -5.53 4.39 -3.39
C MET A 22 -4.29 3.83 -4.07
N LEU A 23 -4.43 2.78 -4.89
CA LEU A 23 -3.30 2.19 -5.61
C LEU A 23 -2.68 3.18 -6.61
N ASP A 24 -3.49 4.01 -7.26
CA ASP A 24 -3.02 4.98 -8.24
C ASP A 24 -2.52 6.29 -7.62
N SER A 25 -2.70 6.47 -6.30
CA SER A 25 -2.19 7.65 -5.62
C SER A 25 -0.65 7.66 -5.55
N PRO A 26 -0.02 8.85 -5.69
CA PRO A 26 1.41 8.99 -5.52
C PRO A 26 1.81 8.74 -4.06
N LEU A 27 2.97 8.13 -3.85
CA LEU A 27 3.45 7.81 -2.50
C LEU A 27 3.71 9.07 -1.67
N SER A 28 4.06 10.20 -2.31
CA SER A 28 4.20 11.50 -1.66
C SER A 28 2.95 12.02 -0.95
N TYR A 29 1.75 11.58 -1.36
CA TYR A 29 0.49 11.91 -0.67
C TYR A 29 0.43 11.30 0.74
N TRP A 30 1.14 10.21 0.96
CA TRP A 30 1.17 9.45 2.21
C TRP A 30 2.33 9.85 3.12
N LYS A 31 2.97 11.01 2.89
CA LYS A 31 3.97 11.55 3.83
C LYS A 31 3.37 11.75 5.22
N GLY A 32 4.13 11.46 6.27
CA GLY A 32 3.64 11.43 7.65
C GLY A 32 2.76 10.22 7.99
N TRP A 33 2.64 9.24 7.09
CA TRP A 33 2.08 7.93 7.38
C TRP A 33 3.19 6.89 7.54
N GLU A 34 2.86 5.82 8.25
CA GLU A 34 3.69 4.64 8.42
C GLU A 34 3.17 3.49 7.55
N LEU A 35 4.09 2.72 7.01
CA LEU A 35 3.82 1.59 6.16
C LEU A 35 4.02 0.30 6.95
N ARG A 36 2.94 -0.42 7.18
CA ARG A 36 2.96 -1.76 7.76
C ARG A 36 3.01 -2.80 6.64
N THR A 37 3.93 -3.74 6.76
CA THR A 37 4.18 -4.74 5.71
C THR A 37 4.24 -6.15 6.30
N ARG A 38 3.53 -7.09 5.66
CA ARG A 38 3.51 -8.51 6.08
C ARG A 38 3.78 -9.41 4.88
N CYS A 39 4.78 -10.28 4.97
CA CYS A 39 5.04 -11.31 3.96
C CYS A 39 4.15 -12.55 4.10
N GLY A 40 3.59 -12.81 5.29
CA GLY A 40 2.72 -13.96 5.55
C GLY A 40 3.46 -15.27 5.80
N HIS A 41 4.80 -15.25 5.88
CA HIS A 41 5.58 -16.45 6.21
C HIS A 41 5.53 -16.73 7.73
N PRO A 42 5.09 -17.92 8.17
CA PRO A 42 5.13 -18.31 9.57
C PRO A 42 6.59 -18.45 10.01
N GLY A 43 7.04 -17.59 10.92
CA GLY A 43 8.44 -17.55 11.37
C GLY A 43 9.22 -16.31 10.91
N CYS A 44 8.64 -15.45 10.07
CA CYS A 44 9.22 -14.14 9.81
C CYS A 44 8.99 -13.21 11.03
N PRO A 45 10.01 -12.50 11.53
CA PRO A 45 9.88 -11.59 12.66
C PRO A 45 8.85 -10.50 12.39
N ARG A 46 8.30 -9.95 13.48
CA ARG A 46 7.16 -9.04 13.51
C ARG A 46 7.31 -7.86 12.55
N GLU A 47 6.14 -7.43 12.10
CA GLU A 47 5.91 -6.35 11.15
C GLU A 47 6.63 -5.08 11.62
N LYS A 48 7.59 -4.58 10.84
CA LYS A 48 8.22 -3.30 11.09
C LYS A 48 7.43 -2.23 10.35
N LEU A 49 7.06 -1.19 11.08
CA LEU A 49 6.51 0.05 10.52
C LEU A 49 7.66 0.82 9.86
N LEU A 50 7.42 1.28 8.63
CA LEU A 50 8.38 2.05 7.86
C LEU A 50 7.78 3.41 7.55
N CYS A 51 8.45 4.50 7.89
CA CYS A 51 7.97 5.82 7.52
C CYS A 51 7.92 5.94 6.00
N VAL A 52 6.83 6.47 5.45
CA VAL A 52 6.68 6.64 3.99
C VAL A 52 7.77 7.56 3.44
N GLU A 53 8.22 8.53 4.22
CA GLU A 53 9.32 9.43 3.87
C GLU A 53 10.63 8.68 3.63
N ASP A 54 10.97 7.70 4.48
CA ASP A 54 12.17 6.88 4.30
C ASP A 54 12.09 6.06 3.01
N VAL A 55 10.89 5.57 2.67
CA VAL A 55 10.66 4.82 1.43
C VAL A 55 10.81 5.73 0.21
N LEU A 56 10.27 6.95 0.26
CA LEU A 56 10.43 7.96 -0.78
C LEU A 56 11.88 8.36 -0.97
N GLN A 57 12.63 8.57 0.11
CA GLN A 57 14.07 8.88 0.03
C GLN A 57 14.87 7.72 -0.59
N ALA A 58 14.55 6.47 -0.22
CA ALA A 58 15.29 5.32 -0.69
C ALA A 58 14.96 4.89 -2.13
N ARG A 59 13.74 5.18 -2.62
CA ARG A 59 13.24 4.63 -3.89
C ARG A 59 12.75 5.67 -4.90
N GLY A 60 12.65 6.93 -4.50
CA GLY A 60 12.09 8.00 -5.33
C GLY A 60 10.57 7.96 -5.40
N GLU A 61 10.02 8.90 -6.19
CA GLU A 61 8.58 9.03 -6.38
C GLU A 61 8.01 7.84 -7.17
N MET A 62 6.92 7.25 -6.68
CA MET A 62 6.19 6.17 -7.33
C MET A 62 4.76 6.08 -6.84
N THR A 63 3.92 5.30 -7.51
CA THR A 63 2.55 5.02 -7.06
C THR A 63 2.52 3.99 -5.93
N VAL A 64 1.44 3.98 -5.15
CA VAL A 64 1.20 2.91 -4.15
C VAL A 64 1.12 1.54 -4.82
N ARG A 65 0.58 1.46 -6.04
CA ARG A 65 0.53 0.26 -6.89
C ARG A 65 1.94 -0.29 -7.17
N ASP A 66 2.84 0.57 -7.62
CA ASP A 66 4.24 0.21 -7.87
C ASP A 66 4.95 -0.25 -6.60
N LEU A 67 4.73 0.48 -5.49
CA LEU A 67 5.28 0.12 -4.19
C LEU A 67 4.81 -1.27 -3.75
N ALA A 68 3.50 -1.52 -3.77
CA ALA A 68 2.91 -2.81 -3.39
C ALA A 68 3.37 -3.97 -4.30
N GLY A 69 3.64 -3.67 -5.57
CA GLY A 69 4.23 -4.63 -6.50
C GLY A 69 5.68 -5.02 -6.14
N ARG A 70 6.48 -4.05 -5.66
CA ARG A 70 7.93 -4.20 -5.47
C ARG A 70 8.36 -4.49 -4.03
N LEU A 71 7.45 -4.33 -3.07
CA LEU A 71 7.81 -4.42 -1.66
C LEU A 71 8.10 -5.86 -1.23
N ARG A 72 9.24 -6.02 -0.57
CA ARG A 72 9.73 -7.29 -0.02
C ARG A 72 9.95 -7.14 1.47
N CYS A 73 9.69 -8.20 2.20
CA CYS A 73 10.04 -8.22 3.62
C CYS A 73 11.55 -8.11 3.77
N ARG A 74 12.02 -7.18 4.61
CA ARG A 74 13.45 -6.98 4.86
C ARG A 74 14.14 -8.24 5.40
N HIS A 75 13.44 -9.04 6.18
CA HIS A 75 14.02 -10.23 6.82
C HIS A 75 14.09 -11.42 5.86
N CYS A 76 12.96 -11.86 5.31
CA CYS A 76 12.91 -13.06 4.48
C CYS A 76 12.97 -12.79 2.97
N GLN A 77 13.03 -11.52 2.54
CA GLN A 77 13.07 -11.07 1.13
C GLN A 77 11.91 -11.53 0.24
N ARG A 78 10.93 -12.23 0.83
CA ARG A 78 9.71 -12.65 0.15
C ARG A 78 8.83 -11.43 -0.15
N PRO A 79 8.06 -11.46 -1.26
CA PRO A 79 7.09 -10.43 -1.56
C PRO A 79 6.15 -10.19 -0.38
N ALA A 80 5.85 -8.92 -0.08
CA ALA A 80 4.79 -8.62 0.87
C ALA A 80 3.44 -9.09 0.33
N SER A 81 2.68 -9.78 1.17
CA SER A 81 1.32 -10.26 0.86
C SER A 81 0.25 -9.31 1.38
N LYS A 82 0.53 -8.55 2.45
CA LYS A 82 -0.36 -7.52 2.97
C LYS A 82 0.43 -6.24 3.27
N LEU A 83 -0.22 -5.11 3.01
CA LEU A 83 0.33 -3.78 3.23
C LEU A 83 -0.77 -2.91 3.82
N ALA A 84 -0.45 -2.01 4.74
CA ALA A 84 -1.38 -1.04 5.27
C ALA A 84 -0.65 0.27 5.55
N PHE A 85 -1.32 1.38 5.30
CA PHE A 85 -0.86 2.70 5.74
C PHE A 85 -1.51 3.00 7.08
N GLU A 86 -0.70 3.23 8.10
CA GLU A 86 -1.12 3.54 9.45
C GLU A 86 -0.69 4.96 9.80
N GLN A 87 -1.54 5.69 10.53
CA GLN A 87 -1.18 6.98 11.10
C GLN A 87 -1.84 7.11 12.47
N ASP A 88 -1.04 7.50 13.46
CA ASP A 88 -1.54 7.83 14.78
C ASP A 88 -2.24 9.19 14.74
N LYS A 89 -3.49 9.23 15.22
CA LYS A 89 -4.28 10.45 15.34
C LYS A 89 -4.80 10.61 16.78
N PRO A 90 -5.14 11.83 17.21
CA PRO A 90 -5.83 12.03 18.48
C PRO A 90 -7.14 11.22 18.49
N GLY A 91 -7.25 10.22 19.36
CA GLY A 91 -8.41 9.33 19.45
C GLY A 91 -8.24 7.94 18.84
N GLY A 92 -7.09 7.62 18.25
CA GLY A 92 -6.77 6.26 17.83
C GLY A 92 -5.90 6.17 16.58
N ARG A 93 -5.62 4.94 16.16
CA ARG A 93 -4.83 4.66 14.96
C ARG A 93 -5.73 4.45 13.76
N VAL A 94 -5.53 5.23 12.71
CA VAL A 94 -6.19 5.04 11.42
C VAL A 94 -5.36 4.07 10.58
N SER A 95 -6.01 3.07 9.98
CA SER A 95 -5.35 2.07 9.12
C SER A 95 -6.08 1.94 7.79
N TYR A 96 -5.39 2.22 6.69
CA TYR A 96 -5.86 1.99 5.32
C TYR A 96 -5.17 0.75 4.73
N PRO A 97 -5.86 -0.40 4.66
CA PRO A 97 -5.28 -1.62 4.11
C PRO A 97 -5.17 -1.52 2.58
N VAL A 98 -3.99 -1.87 2.07
CA VAL A 98 -3.72 -2.01 0.64
C VAL A 98 -3.67 -3.48 0.30
N ARG A 99 -4.56 -3.89 -0.60
CA ARG A 99 -4.45 -5.19 -1.24
C ARG A 99 -3.50 -5.06 -2.41
N ARG A 100 -2.58 -6.02 -2.51
CA ARG A 100 -1.76 -6.13 -3.71
C ARG A 100 -2.70 -6.26 -4.91
N PRO A 101 -2.50 -5.50 -5.99
CA PRO A 101 -3.25 -5.73 -7.21
C PRO A 101 -3.06 -7.20 -7.59
N THR A 102 -4.15 -7.93 -7.80
CA THR A 102 -4.05 -9.29 -8.36
C THR A 102 -3.27 -9.15 -9.65
N PRO A 103 -2.14 -9.86 -9.85
CA PRO A 103 -1.49 -9.83 -11.15
C PRO A 103 -2.54 -10.27 -12.17
N MET A 104 -2.90 -9.39 -13.11
CA MET A 104 -3.70 -9.80 -14.27
C MET A 104 -2.98 -11.02 -14.83
N GLN A 105 -3.62 -12.19 -14.76
CA GLN A 105 -3.13 -13.34 -15.48
C GLN A 105 -3.00 -12.88 -16.92
N ARG A 106 -1.78 -12.80 -17.44
CA ARG A 106 -1.57 -12.66 -18.87
C ARG A 106 -2.36 -13.81 -19.49
N GLN A 107 -3.37 -13.48 -20.28
CA GLN A 107 -4.05 -14.47 -21.10
C GLN A 107 -2.95 -15.30 -21.80
N PRO A 108 -2.98 -16.64 -21.71
CA PRO A 108 -2.06 -17.45 -22.48
C PRO A 108 -2.26 -17.05 -23.94
N ARG A 109 -1.21 -16.50 -24.57
CA ARG A 109 -1.22 -16.20 -26.01
C ARG A 109 -1.63 -17.50 -26.69
N GLY A 110 -2.79 -17.48 -27.33
CA GLY A 110 -3.37 -18.64 -28.00
C GLY A 110 -2.29 -19.32 -28.84
N ARG A 111 -2.15 -20.63 -28.64
CA ARG A 111 -1.28 -21.49 -29.45
C ARG A 111 -1.68 -21.28 -30.90
N PRO A 112 -0.77 -20.86 -31.80
CA PRO A 112 -1.13 -20.70 -33.21
C PRO A 112 -1.67 -22.03 -33.73
N ALA A 113 -2.81 -21.95 -34.42
CA ALA A 113 -3.47 -23.12 -34.98
C ALA A 113 -2.51 -23.87 -35.92
N PRO A 114 -2.50 -25.22 -35.91
CA PRO A 114 -1.69 -25.97 -36.85
C PRO A 114 -2.15 -25.66 -38.28
N ARG A 115 -1.20 -25.31 -39.15
CA ARG A 115 -1.45 -25.22 -40.60
C ARG A 115 -1.92 -26.60 -41.07
N ARG A 116 -3.07 -26.66 -41.74
CA ARG A 116 -3.45 -27.81 -42.55
C ARG A 116 -2.69 -27.70 -43.87
N ASP A 117 -1.84 -28.68 -44.14
CA ASP A 117 -1.40 -29.04 -45.49
C ASP A 117 -2.57 -29.66 -46.28
#